data_AF-A0A1X4HW75-F1
#
_entry.id   AF-A0A1X4HW75-F1
#
_cell.length_a   1.000
_cell.length_b   1.000
_cell.length_c   1.000
_cell.angle_alpha   90.00
_cell.angle_beta   90.00
_cell.angle_gamma   90.00
#
_symmetry.space_group_name_H-M   'P 1'
#
loop_
_entity.id
_entity.type
_entity.pdbx_description
1 polymer ?
#
loop_
_entity_poly.entity_id
_entity_poly.type
_entity_poly.pdbx_seq_one_letter_code
_entity_poly.pdbx_strand_id
1 'polypeptide(L)'
;TPLQAPPSEEARRRWIAGLVSAEDLPGNPPGFTGTELVTLAELRDAGIGITPGMDVEAQLGGGVRGSGLPPLDQVRLLLARPGPWPDTLGAVAAAVSRRIWRSALTDFETATPGPDAARTWETALGLLLPGDADSVLADWRYAAEAYRDAVRRLADLLAAEGTDPRTVARLAARFREILGPVDEWSDE
;
A
#
# COMPACT_ATOMS: atom_id res chain seq x y z
N THR A 1 -2.58 21.23 6.56
CA THR A 1 -2.29 20.91 5.15
C THR A 1 -3.53 20.34 4.49
N PRO A 2 -3.91 20.76 3.27
CA PRO A 2 -5.01 20.11 2.54
C PRO A 2 -4.70 18.62 2.28
N LEU A 3 -5.73 17.77 2.18
CA LEU A 3 -5.56 16.39 1.71
C LEU A 3 -5.16 16.43 0.23
N GLN A 4 -4.19 15.60 -0.15
CA GLN A 4 -3.80 15.45 -1.54
C GLN A 4 -4.63 14.35 -2.22
N ALA A 5 -4.86 14.49 -3.53
CA ALA A 5 -5.49 13.46 -4.33
C ALA A 5 -4.65 12.16 -4.29
N PRO A 6 -5.29 10.98 -4.41
CA PRO A 6 -4.55 9.72 -4.47
C PRO A 6 -3.64 9.68 -5.72
N PRO A 7 -2.47 9.03 -5.65
CA PRO A 7 -1.60 8.88 -6.82
C PRO A 7 -2.22 7.94 -7.87
N SER A 8 -1.72 8.00 -9.10
CA SER A 8 -2.11 7.08 -10.18
C SER A 8 -1.93 5.61 -9.78
N GLU A 9 -2.65 4.69 -10.41
CA GLU A 9 -2.51 3.25 -10.09
C GLU A 9 -1.06 2.77 -10.25
N GLU A 10 -0.37 3.20 -11.31
CA GLU A 10 1.02 2.86 -11.55
C GLU A 10 1.96 3.37 -10.45
N ALA A 11 1.76 4.61 -10.00
CA ALA A 11 2.52 5.18 -8.89
C ALA A 11 2.23 4.44 -7.57
N ARG A 12 0.96 4.07 -7.32
CA ARG A 12 0.59 3.26 -6.15
C ARG A 12 1.21 1.85 -6.22
N ARG A 13 1.26 1.21 -7.38
CA ARG A 13 1.89 -0.11 -7.57
C ARG A 13 3.38 -0.06 -7.23
N ARG A 14 4.10 0.92 -7.77
CA ARG A 14 5.52 1.12 -7.43
C ARG A 14 5.72 1.41 -5.94
N TRP A 15 4.86 2.23 -5.37
CA TRP A 15 4.89 2.55 -3.95
C TRP A 15 4.71 1.29 -3.07
N ILE A 16 3.68 0.49 -3.30
CA ILE A 16 3.45 -0.72 -2.48
C ILE A 16 4.57 -1.74 -2.67
N ALA A 17 5.09 -1.90 -3.90
CA ALA A 17 6.24 -2.75 -4.19
C ALA A 17 7.49 -2.32 -3.38
N GLY A 18 7.79 -1.02 -3.32
CA GLY A 18 8.90 -0.49 -2.52
C GLY A 18 8.76 -0.72 -1.01
N LEU A 19 7.53 -0.90 -0.50
CA LEU A 19 7.26 -1.15 0.91
C LEU A 19 7.30 -2.64 1.29
N VAL A 20 7.36 -3.57 0.32
CA VAL A 20 7.43 -5.01 0.61
C VAL A 20 8.72 -5.32 1.35
N SER A 21 8.62 -6.13 2.40
CA SER A 21 9.74 -6.69 3.14
C SER A 21 9.63 -8.21 3.25
N ALA A 22 10.67 -8.85 3.80
CA ALA A 22 10.67 -10.29 4.03
C ALA A 22 9.53 -10.77 4.96
N GLU A 23 9.03 -9.92 5.86
CA GLU A 23 7.95 -10.24 6.80
C GLU A 23 6.59 -10.42 6.12
N ASP A 24 6.42 -9.81 4.95
CA ASP A 24 5.16 -9.83 4.19
C ASP A 24 5.07 -11.04 3.25
N LEU A 25 6.17 -11.79 3.10
CA LEU A 25 6.26 -12.90 2.17
C LEU A 25 5.65 -14.17 2.79
N PRO A 26 4.82 -14.91 2.04
CA PRO A 26 4.39 -16.23 2.48
C PRO A 26 5.58 -17.20 2.43
N GLY A 27 5.48 -18.32 3.16
CA GLY A 27 6.56 -19.32 3.22
C GLY A 27 6.99 -19.88 1.86
N ASN A 28 6.11 -19.80 0.85
CA ASN A 28 6.45 -20.00 -0.56
C ASN A 28 6.06 -18.74 -1.37
N PRO A 29 6.97 -17.75 -1.52
CA PRO A 29 6.67 -16.49 -2.17
C PRO A 29 6.40 -16.67 -3.67
N PRO A 30 5.49 -15.87 -4.26
CA PRO A 30 5.32 -15.84 -5.71
C PRO A 30 6.61 -15.36 -6.37
N GLY A 31 6.96 -15.95 -7.51
CA GLY A 31 8.20 -15.66 -8.21
C GLY A 31 8.12 -16.01 -9.67
N PHE A 32 9.19 -15.71 -10.40
CA PHE A 32 9.33 -16.04 -11.81
C PHE A 32 9.48 -17.56 -11.97
N THR A 33 8.62 -18.18 -12.78
CA THR A 33 8.54 -19.65 -12.92
C THR A 33 9.34 -20.20 -14.10
N GLY A 34 10.04 -19.35 -14.88
CA GLY A 34 10.66 -19.77 -16.14
C GLY A 34 11.93 -19.00 -16.50
N THR A 35 12.18 -18.92 -17.81
CA THR A 35 13.32 -18.20 -18.44
C THR A 35 13.04 -16.72 -18.63
N GLU A 36 12.08 -16.17 -17.89
CA GLU A 36 11.70 -14.78 -18.03
C GLU A 36 12.87 -13.87 -17.66
N LEU A 37 13.16 -12.94 -18.55
CA LEU A 37 14.24 -11.99 -18.40
C LEU A 37 13.69 -10.66 -17.88
N VAL A 38 14.46 -10.07 -16.98
CA VAL A 38 14.24 -8.75 -16.40
C VAL A 38 15.36 -7.86 -16.91
N THR A 39 14.99 -6.69 -17.43
CA THR A 39 15.95 -5.71 -17.93
C THR A 39 16.66 -5.02 -16.77
N LEU A 40 17.87 -4.51 -17.02
CA LEU A 40 18.57 -3.68 -16.02
C LEU A 40 17.80 -2.40 -15.68
N ALA A 41 16.96 -1.90 -16.59
CA ALA A 41 16.07 -0.76 -16.32
C ALA A 41 15.01 -1.13 -15.28
N GLU A 42 14.31 -2.26 -15.46
CA GLU A 42 13.34 -2.74 -14.47
C GLU A 42 13.96 -2.98 -13.09
N LEU A 43 15.19 -3.52 -13.03
CA LEU A 43 15.92 -3.69 -11.76
C LEU A 43 16.18 -2.34 -11.07
N ARG A 44 16.65 -1.32 -11.83
CA ARG A 44 16.88 0.03 -11.27
C ARG A 44 15.59 0.68 -10.81
N ASP A 45 14.52 0.58 -11.61
CA ASP A 45 13.22 1.16 -11.28
C ASP A 45 12.61 0.51 -10.03
N ALA A 46 12.91 -0.76 -9.78
CA ALA A 46 12.54 -1.48 -8.57
C ALA A 46 13.49 -1.22 -7.37
N GLY A 47 14.54 -0.40 -7.55
CA GLY A 47 15.54 -0.12 -6.52
C GLY A 47 16.47 -1.31 -6.21
N ILE A 48 16.54 -2.30 -7.10
CA ILE A 48 17.38 -3.48 -6.94
C ILE A 48 18.80 -3.15 -7.38
N GLY A 49 19.77 -3.40 -6.50
CA GLY A 49 21.19 -3.19 -6.79
C GLY A 49 21.68 -4.11 -7.90
N ILE A 50 22.18 -3.53 -8.99
CA ILE A 50 22.78 -4.29 -10.10
C ILE A 50 24.18 -4.75 -9.69
N THR A 51 24.41 -6.05 -9.73
CA THR A 51 25.73 -6.64 -9.50
C THR A 51 26.52 -6.74 -10.82
N PRO A 52 27.87 -6.82 -10.79
CA PRO A 52 28.66 -7.03 -11.99
C PRO A 52 28.27 -8.31 -12.77
N GLY A 53 27.87 -9.37 -12.05
CA GLY A 53 27.39 -10.61 -12.68
C GLY A 53 26.09 -10.42 -13.47
N MET A 54 25.15 -9.65 -12.92
CA MET A 54 23.89 -9.30 -13.60
C MET A 54 24.13 -8.44 -14.85
N ASP A 55 25.09 -7.51 -14.78
CA ASP A 55 25.44 -6.67 -15.93
C ASP A 55 26.00 -7.51 -17.08
N VAL A 56 26.91 -8.44 -16.78
CA VAL A 56 27.43 -9.40 -17.77
C VAL A 56 26.34 -10.31 -18.32
N GLU A 57 25.46 -10.85 -17.47
CA GLU A 57 24.32 -11.67 -17.92
C GLU A 57 23.42 -10.91 -18.88
N ALA A 58 23.09 -9.65 -18.57
CA ALA A 58 22.27 -8.80 -19.42
C ALA A 58 22.95 -8.46 -20.76
N GLN A 59 24.26 -8.23 -20.76
CA GLN A 59 25.02 -7.97 -22.00
C GLN A 59 25.06 -9.20 -22.93
N LEU A 60 25.13 -10.41 -22.36
CA LEU A 60 25.23 -11.66 -23.14
C LEU A 60 23.87 -12.23 -23.56
N GLY A 61 22.84 -12.05 -22.73
CA GLY A 61 21.52 -12.67 -22.88
C GLY A 61 20.37 -11.71 -23.13
N GLY A 62 20.60 -10.40 -23.16
CA GLY A 62 19.56 -9.37 -23.32
C GLY A 62 18.77 -9.05 -22.05
N GLY A 63 19.10 -9.68 -20.90
CA GLY A 63 18.49 -9.42 -19.60
C GLY A 63 18.97 -10.41 -18.53
N VAL A 64 18.51 -10.22 -17.30
CA VAL A 64 18.80 -11.08 -16.14
C VAL A 64 17.65 -12.05 -15.92
N ARG A 65 17.91 -13.32 -15.66
CA ARG A 65 16.86 -14.28 -15.32
C ARG A 65 16.17 -13.88 -14.01
N GLY A 66 14.88 -13.56 -14.08
CA GLY A 66 14.09 -13.17 -12.90
C GLY A 66 14.08 -14.24 -11.81
N SER A 67 14.08 -15.52 -12.19
CA SER A 67 14.11 -16.65 -11.25
C SER A 67 15.42 -16.79 -10.47
N GLY A 68 16.50 -16.14 -10.93
CA GLY A 68 17.79 -16.07 -10.23
C GLY A 68 17.87 -14.97 -9.17
N LEU A 69 16.87 -14.09 -9.07
CA LEU A 69 16.84 -13.02 -8.08
C LEU A 69 16.41 -13.54 -6.69
N PRO A 70 16.81 -12.88 -5.60
CA PRO A 70 16.26 -13.16 -4.28
C PRO A 70 14.72 -13.09 -4.28
N PRO A 71 14.01 -13.94 -3.52
CA PRO A 71 12.55 -13.98 -3.56
C PRO A 71 11.87 -12.64 -3.29
N LEU A 72 12.42 -11.83 -2.37
CA LEU A 72 11.92 -10.48 -2.10
C LEU A 72 12.00 -9.57 -3.35
N ASP A 73 13.12 -9.62 -4.06
CA ASP A 73 13.33 -8.81 -5.26
C ASP A 73 12.43 -9.27 -6.41
N GLN A 74 12.19 -10.58 -6.53
CA GLN A 74 11.20 -11.13 -7.47
C GLN A 74 9.81 -10.55 -7.21
N VAL A 75 9.36 -10.57 -5.96
CA VAL A 75 8.03 -10.08 -5.56
C VAL A 75 7.91 -8.57 -5.80
N ARG A 76 8.94 -7.79 -5.46
CA ARG A 76 8.96 -6.34 -5.71
C ARG A 76 8.81 -6.01 -7.19
N LEU A 77 9.55 -6.71 -8.06
CA LEU A 77 9.42 -6.55 -9.51
C LEU A 77 8.02 -6.91 -10.01
N LEU A 78 7.49 -8.05 -9.57
CA LEU A 78 6.19 -8.52 -10.01
C LEU A 78 5.05 -7.59 -9.57
N LEU A 79 5.11 -7.01 -8.36
CA LEU A 79 4.14 -6.01 -7.90
C LEU A 79 4.24 -4.68 -8.66
N ALA A 80 5.45 -4.26 -9.05
CA ALA A 80 5.65 -3.03 -9.80
C ALA A 80 5.18 -3.13 -11.27
N ARG A 81 5.02 -4.35 -11.80
CA ARG A 81 4.62 -4.57 -13.19
C ARG A 81 3.16 -4.21 -13.45
N PRO A 82 2.85 -3.70 -14.66
CA PRO A 82 1.47 -3.44 -15.06
C PRO A 82 0.69 -4.74 -15.27
N GLY A 83 -0.63 -4.65 -15.13
CA GLY A 83 -1.56 -5.76 -15.33
C GLY A 83 -2.14 -6.31 -14.04
N PRO A 84 -3.12 -7.23 -14.15
CA PRO A 84 -3.77 -7.83 -12.99
C PRO A 84 -2.77 -8.67 -12.21
N TRP A 85 -2.75 -8.52 -10.89
CA TRP A 85 -1.98 -9.40 -10.04
C TRP A 85 -2.71 -10.74 -9.83
N PRO A 86 -2.00 -11.87 -9.89
CA PRO A 86 -2.54 -13.13 -9.39
C PRO A 86 -2.80 -13.02 -7.88
N ASP A 87 -3.72 -13.85 -7.37
CA ASP A 87 -4.14 -13.84 -5.96
C ASP A 87 -2.98 -13.95 -4.97
N THR A 88 -1.92 -14.67 -5.33
CA THR A 88 -0.71 -14.80 -4.50
C THR A 88 0.04 -13.48 -4.32
N LEU A 89 0.11 -12.65 -5.37
CA LEU A 89 0.67 -11.29 -5.28
C LEU A 89 -0.30 -10.33 -4.61
N GLY A 90 -1.61 -10.49 -4.85
CA GLY A 90 -2.66 -9.78 -4.11
C GLY A 90 -2.58 -10.02 -2.59
N ALA A 91 -2.31 -11.26 -2.17
CA ALA A 91 -2.13 -11.61 -0.77
C ALA A 91 -0.90 -10.93 -0.14
N VAL A 92 0.21 -10.82 -0.87
CA VAL A 92 1.39 -10.07 -0.41
C VAL A 92 1.05 -8.58 -0.26
N ALA A 93 0.43 -7.97 -1.27
CA ALA A 93 0.01 -6.57 -1.19
C ALA A 93 -0.93 -6.33 0.00
N ALA A 94 -1.84 -7.26 0.28
CA ALA A 94 -2.71 -7.21 1.45
C ALA A 94 -1.96 -7.36 2.77
N ALA A 95 -0.92 -8.19 2.84
CA ALA A 95 -0.06 -8.30 4.02
C ALA A 95 0.67 -6.98 4.30
N VAL A 96 1.26 -6.38 3.27
CA VAL A 96 1.92 -5.07 3.35
C VAL A 96 0.92 -3.99 3.78
N SER A 97 -0.26 -3.94 3.16
CA SER A 97 -1.34 -3.00 3.51
C SER A 97 -1.71 -3.09 4.99
N ARG A 98 -1.98 -4.30 5.51
CA ARG A 98 -2.31 -4.50 6.92
C ARG A 98 -1.18 -4.06 7.85
N ARG A 99 0.08 -4.26 7.46
CA ARG A 99 1.24 -3.80 8.24
C ARG A 99 1.32 -2.28 8.29
N ILE A 100 1.10 -1.60 7.17
CA ILE A 100 1.06 -0.14 7.10
C ILE A 100 -0.04 0.41 8.02
N TRP A 101 -1.25 -0.16 7.95
CA TRP A 101 -2.36 0.25 8.80
C TRP A 101 -2.10 0.00 10.28
N ARG A 102 -1.51 -1.15 10.63
CA ARG A 102 -1.12 -1.46 12.01
C ARG A 102 -0.11 -0.44 12.55
N SER A 103 0.91 -0.10 11.76
CA SER A 103 1.87 0.95 12.13
C SER A 103 1.18 2.29 12.37
N ALA A 104 0.25 2.68 11.49
CA ALA A 104 -0.47 3.95 11.62
C ALA A 104 -1.36 4.01 12.87
N LEU A 105 -2.02 2.90 13.21
CA LEU A 105 -2.78 2.77 14.46
C LEU A 105 -1.83 2.89 15.67
N THR A 106 -0.70 2.19 15.68
CA THR A 106 0.28 2.27 16.77
C THR A 106 0.83 3.69 16.94
N ASP A 107 1.10 4.41 15.84
CA ASP A 107 1.51 5.81 15.88
C ASP A 107 0.42 6.70 16.50
N PHE A 108 -0.84 6.48 16.12
CA PHE A 108 -1.98 7.20 16.67
C PHE A 108 -2.20 6.92 18.17
N GLU A 109 -2.15 5.65 18.58
CA GLU A 109 -2.27 5.26 20.00
C GLU A 109 -1.16 5.86 20.86
N THR A 110 0.05 5.98 20.30
CA THR A 110 1.19 6.62 20.96
C THR A 110 0.98 8.14 21.11
N ALA A 111 0.40 8.79 20.10
CA ALA A 111 0.16 10.24 20.09
C ALA A 111 -1.07 10.65 20.92
N THR A 112 -2.09 9.80 20.98
CA THR A 112 -3.38 10.06 21.64
C THR A 112 -3.66 8.99 22.69
N PRO A 113 -2.93 9.01 23.83
CA PRO A 113 -3.10 8.01 24.86
C PRO A 113 -4.48 8.13 25.51
N GLY A 114 -5.30 7.09 25.36
CA GLY A 114 -6.62 7.00 25.95
C GLY A 114 -7.19 5.58 25.83
N PRO A 115 -8.09 5.17 26.73
CA PRO A 115 -8.62 3.81 26.77
C PRO A 115 -9.41 3.42 25.50
N ASP A 116 -9.84 4.42 24.70
CA ASP A 116 -10.68 4.24 23.52
C ASP A 116 -9.99 4.58 22.19
N ALA A 117 -8.67 4.77 22.17
CA ALA A 117 -7.94 5.16 20.95
C ALA A 117 -8.19 4.20 19.77
N ALA A 118 -8.07 2.89 20.00
CA ALA A 118 -8.37 1.87 18.99
C ALA A 118 -9.82 1.95 18.47
N ARG A 119 -10.80 2.11 19.37
CA ARG A 119 -12.23 2.22 19.00
C ARG A 119 -12.49 3.48 18.17
N THR A 120 -11.85 4.58 18.53
CA THR A 120 -11.95 5.84 17.80
C THR A 120 -11.38 5.72 16.38
N TRP A 121 -10.24 5.04 16.24
CA TRP A 121 -9.64 4.74 14.95
C TRP A 121 -10.53 3.84 14.08
N GLU A 122 -11.06 2.75 14.63
CA GLU A 122 -12.00 1.86 13.94
C GLU A 122 -13.27 2.59 13.50
N THR A 123 -13.79 3.49 14.34
CA THR A 123 -14.95 4.32 14.01
C THR A 123 -14.62 5.29 12.87
N ALA A 124 -13.45 5.91 12.89
CA ALA A 124 -12.99 6.78 11.81
C ALA A 124 -12.84 6.00 10.48
N LEU A 125 -12.29 4.78 10.52
CA LEU A 125 -12.19 3.89 9.37
C LEU A 125 -13.57 3.61 8.76
N GLY A 126 -14.53 3.16 9.56
CA GLY A 126 -15.87 2.78 9.09
C GLY A 126 -16.72 3.96 8.60
N LEU A 127 -16.44 5.18 9.07
CA LEU A 127 -17.10 6.39 8.57
C LEU A 127 -16.53 6.86 7.24
N LEU A 128 -15.26 6.57 6.96
CA LEU A 128 -14.55 7.11 5.81
C LEU A 128 -14.49 6.14 4.64
N LEU A 129 -14.18 4.88 4.89
CA LEU A 129 -13.82 3.91 3.85
C LEU A 129 -14.97 2.92 3.60
N PRO A 130 -15.25 2.58 2.34
CA PRO A 130 -16.35 1.69 2.02
C PRO A 130 -15.99 0.24 2.33
N GLY A 131 -16.95 -0.50 2.90
CA GLY A 131 -16.81 -1.93 3.18
C GLY A 131 -16.57 -2.24 4.66
N ASP A 132 -16.35 -3.51 4.95
CA ASP A 132 -15.93 -3.96 6.29
C ASP A 132 -14.44 -3.62 6.53
N ALA A 133 -14.07 -3.55 7.81
CA ALA A 133 -12.73 -3.16 8.22
C ALA A 133 -11.65 -4.07 7.63
N ASP A 134 -11.87 -5.39 7.59
CA ASP A 134 -10.85 -6.33 7.12
C ASP A 134 -10.57 -6.17 5.62
N SER A 135 -11.61 -5.96 4.82
CA SER A 135 -11.50 -5.65 3.39
C SER A 135 -10.72 -4.36 3.15
N VAL A 136 -11.03 -3.30 3.89
CA VAL A 136 -10.35 -2.00 3.80
C VAL A 136 -8.88 -2.10 4.18
N LEU A 137 -8.56 -2.83 5.25
CA LEU A 137 -7.19 -3.02 5.73
C LEU A 137 -6.37 -3.89 4.77
N ALA A 138 -7.02 -4.79 4.04
CA ALA A 138 -6.39 -5.65 3.04
C ALA A 138 -6.18 -4.96 1.68
N ASP A 139 -6.96 -3.95 1.35
CA ASP A 139 -6.81 -3.24 0.07
C ASP A 139 -5.71 -2.18 0.15
N TRP A 140 -4.58 -2.48 -0.49
CA TRP A 140 -3.41 -1.62 -0.58
C TRP A 140 -3.71 -0.25 -1.19
N ARG A 141 -4.78 -0.10 -1.99
CA ARG A 141 -5.18 1.19 -2.56
C ARG A 141 -5.64 2.18 -1.48
N TYR A 142 -6.23 1.67 -0.38
CA TYR A 142 -6.58 2.47 0.79
C TYR A 142 -5.42 2.69 1.77
N ALA A 143 -4.31 1.94 1.68
CA ALA A 143 -3.17 2.12 2.58
C ALA A 143 -2.33 3.38 2.28
N ALA A 144 -2.59 4.06 1.17
CA ALA A 144 -1.87 5.28 0.80
C ALA A 144 -2.01 6.38 1.87
N GLU A 145 -1.00 7.26 1.95
CA GLU A 145 -0.91 8.28 2.99
C GLU A 145 -2.14 9.18 3.08
N ALA A 146 -2.75 9.57 1.95
CA ALA A 146 -3.94 10.42 1.93
C ALA A 146 -5.11 9.81 2.72
N TYR A 147 -5.37 8.51 2.57
CA TYR A 147 -6.42 7.82 3.31
C TYR A 147 -6.06 7.68 4.79
N ARG A 148 -4.81 7.32 5.11
CA ARG A 148 -4.34 7.19 6.50
C ARG A 148 -4.39 8.52 7.25
N ASP A 149 -3.98 9.62 6.61
CA ASP A 149 -4.05 10.96 7.19
C ASP A 149 -5.50 11.43 7.36
N ALA A 150 -6.40 11.09 6.44
CA ALA A 150 -7.83 11.35 6.60
C ALA A 150 -8.44 10.58 7.79
N VAL A 151 -8.12 9.29 7.95
CA VAL A 151 -8.52 8.49 9.11
C VAL A 151 -7.97 9.09 10.40
N ARG A 152 -6.68 9.40 10.44
CA ARG A 152 -6.02 10.00 11.61
C ARG A 152 -6.70 11.31 12.03
N ARG A 153 -6.95 12.22 11.09
CA ARG A 153 -7.60 13.52 11.39
C ARG A 153 -9.04 13.35 11.87
N LEU A 154 -9.76 12.36 11.36
CA LEU A 154 -11.12 12.07 11.80
C LEU A 154 -11.12 11.41 13.20
N ALA A 155 -10.14 10.54 13.47
CA ALA A 155 -9.91 9.93 14.78
C ALA A 155 -9.49 10.99 15.82
N ASP A 156 -8.60 11.92 15.48
CA ASP A 156 -8.23 13.06 16.33
C ASP A 156 -9.48 13.88 16.72
N LEU A 157 -10.37 14.12 15.77
CA LEU A 157 -11.61 14.87 16.00
C LEU A 157 -12.61 14.08 16.87
N LEU A 158 -12.72 12.77 16.67
CA LEU A 158 -13.56 11.89 17.49
C LEU A 158 -13.04 11.77 18.94
N ALA A 159 -11.72 11.81 19.13
CA ALA A 159 -11.10 11.75 20.44
C ALA A 159 -11.23 13.08 21.22
N ALA A 160 -11.52 14.19 20.54
CA ALA A 160 -11.70 15.49 21.19
C ALA A 160 -13.05 15.58 21.92
N GLU A 161 -12.99 15.78 23.24
CA GLU A 161 -14.18 15.95 24.08
C GLU A 161 -15.10 17.07 23.59
N GLY A 162 -16.42 16.83 23.64
CA GLY A 162 -17.43 17.82 23.28
C GLY A 162 -17.65 18.05 21.77
N THR A 163 -17.01 17.25 20.91
CA THR A 163 -17.20 17.34 19.47
C THR A 163 -18.63 16.97 19.05
N ASP A 164 -19.30 17.86 18.33
CA ASP A 164 -20.63 17.60 17.73
C ASP A 164 -20.54 16.49 16.67
N PRO A 165 -21.33 15.40 16.78
CA PRO A 165 -21.40 14.34 15.76
C PRO A 165 -21.65 14.86 14.34
N ARG A 166 -22.37 15.98 14.16
CA ARG A 166 -22.57 16.58 12.83
C ARG A 166 -21.28 17.16 12.24
N THR A 167 -20.35 17.60 13.07
CA THR A 167 -19.04 18.10 12.61
C THR A 167 -18.18 16.95 12.12
N VAL A 168 -18.17 15.82 12.83
CA VAL A 168 -17.52 14.58 12.40
C VAL A 168 -18.10 14.10 11.06
N ALA A 169 -19.42 14.02 10.95
CA ALA A 169 -20.10 13.57 9.74
C ALA A 169 -19.80 14.47 8.51
N ARG A 170 -19.80 15.79 8.70
CA ARG A 170 -19.44 16.75 7.64
C ARG A 170 -17.99 16.60 7.20
N LEU A 171 -17.06 16.39 8.13
CA LEU A 171 -15.66 16.18 7.79
C LEU A 171 -15.46 14.87 7.02
N ALA A 172 -16.09 13.78 7.48
CA ALA A 172 -16.04 12.49 6.80
C ALA A 172 -16.64 12.55 5.39
N ALA A 173 -17.76 13.26 5.19
CA ALA A 173 -18.33 13.50 3.87
C ALA A 173 -17.35 14.25 2.94
N ARG A 174 -16.75 15.34 3.43
CA ARG A 174 -15.77 16.11 2.68
C ARG A 174 -14.54 15.28 2.30
N PHE A 175 -14.04 14.43 3.20
CA PHE A 175 -12.90 13.56 2.88
C PHE A 175 -13.26 12.52 1.83
N ARG A 176 -14.45 11.92 1.89
CA ARG A 176 -14.94 11.01 0.83
C ARG A 176 -15.04 11.69 -0.53
N GLU A 177 -15.50 12.95 -0.58
CA GLU A 177 -15.54 13.74 -1.81
C GLU A 177 -14.13 14.00 -2.39
N ILE A 178 -13.15 14.32 -1.54
CA ILE A 178 -11.78 14.61 -1.99
C ILE A 178 -11.05 13.35 -2.44
N LEU A 179 -11.24 12.24 -1.73
CA LEU A 179 -10.52 10.99 -2.00
C LEU A 179 -11.12 10.21 -3.17
N GLY A 180 -12.41 10.40 -3.46
CA GLY A 180 -13.15 9.71 -4.51
C GLY A 180 -13.24 8.18 -4.28
N PRO A 181 -14.12 7.48 -5.02
CA PRO A 181 -14.09 6.03 -5.08
C PRO A 181 -12.81 5.57 -5.81
N VAL A 182 -12.25 4.45 -5.37
CA VAL A 182 -10.97 3.94 -5.87
C VAL A 182 -11.04 3.53 -7.35
N ASP A 183 -12.24 3.25 -7.88
CA ASP A 183 -12.48 2.82 -9.27
C ASP A 183 -12.62 3.97 -10.29
N GLU A 184 -12.85 5.22 -9.87
CA GLU A 184 -13.20 6.31 -10.81
C GLU A 184 -11.97 6.97 -11.49
N TRP A 185 -10.76 6.53 -11.17
CA TRP A 185 -9.51 7.16 -11.64
C TRP A 185 -8.68 6.26 -12.58
N SER A 186 -9.31 5.28 -13.24
CA SER A 186 -8.63 4.36 -14.15
C SER A 186 -8.56 4.82 -15.61
N ASP A 187 -9.17 5.96 -15.98
CA ASP A 187 -9.08 6.50 -17.34
C ASP A 187 -8.81 8.01 -17.32
N GLU A 188 -7.54 8.40 -17.47
CA GLU A 188 -7.13 9.56 -18.27
C GLU A 188 -5.69 9.42 -18.77
#